data_AF-A0A7V3CET0-F1
#
_entry.id   AF-A0A7V3CET0-F1
#
_cell.length_a   1.000
_cell.length_b   1.000
_cell.length_c   1.000
_cell.angle_alpha   90.00
_cell.angle_beta   90.00
_cell.angle_gamma   90.00
#
_symmetry.space_group_name_H-M   'P 1'
#
loop_
_entity.id
_entity.type
_entity.pdbx_description
1 polymer ?
#
loop_
_entity_poly.entity_id
_entity_poly.type
_entity_poly.pdbx_seq_one_letter_code
_entity_poly.pdbx_strand_id
1 'polypeptide(L)'
;MTKELAKDPVCGMDVDPEAPAGREAFRGQSYFFCSKHCQESFRKDPEKYLKTGGMGAAHGPAQASGAAGLYFCPMDPEVEQEGPGTCPKCGMALQPAQPHIAPTKIEYTCPMHPEIIRDAPGNCPICGMALEPRTVELTEEENPELRDMSRRFWVGVVLSLPLLVLAMGEMIPALGFLRRLLPPPWWNLVQLGLATPVVLWGGWPFFERGWRSVVNRSLNMFTLIALGTGVAYLYSLIATFFPQIFPASFRGHHGEVPVYFEAAAVIVTLVLLGQVLELRARGQTSSALKALLGLAPKTAIRVDLSGRETEIPLAQVLPG
;
A
#
# COMPACT_ATOMS: atom_id res chain seq x y z
N MET A 1 19.08 -61.99 3.61
CA MET A 1 18.06 -61.60 2.62
C MET A 1 17.97 -60.09 2.66
N THR A 2 18.52 -59.38 1.67
CA THR A 2 18.44 -57.92 1.56
C THR A 2 17.01 -57.53 1.18
N LYS A 3 16.33 -56.78 2.05
CA LYS A 3 14.95 -56.33 1.85
C LYS A 3 14.95 -55.22 0.78
N GLU A 4 14.20 -55.39 -0.30
CA GLU A 4 14.14 -54.42 -1.39
C GLU A 4 13.23 -53.25 -0.96
N LEU A 5 13.83 -52.10 -0.68
CA LEU A 5 13.13 -50.89 -0.22
C LEU A 5 12.62 -50.09 -1.42
N ALA A 6 11.37 -49.63 -1.36
CA ALA A 6 10.76 -48.79 -2.39
C ALA A 6 10.93 -47.30 -2.05
N LYS A 7 11.19 -46.44 -3.03
CA LYS A 7 11.37 -44.99 -2.77
C LYS A 7 10.05 -44.23 -2.79
N ASP A 8 9.85 -43.36 -1.81
CA ASP A 8 8.77 -42.39 -1.76
C ASP A 8 8.97 -41.32 -2.86
N PRO A 9 8.03 -41.15 -3.82
CA PRO A 9 8.16 -40.18 -4.91
C PRO A 9 8.16 -38.70 -4.48
N VAL A 10 7.65 -38.38 -3.29
CA VAL A 10 7.50 -36.99 -2.81
C VAL A 10 8.77 -36.52 -2.09
N CYS A 11 9.35 -37.37 -1.23
CA CYS A 11 10.50 -37.02 -0.39
C CYS A 11 11.78 -37.80 -0.67
N GLY A 12 11.71 -38.89 -1.45
CA GLY A 12 12.87 -39.72 -1.80
C GLY A 12 13.33 -40.68 -0.70
N MET A 13 12.60 -40.82 0.41
CA MET A 13 12.94 -41.76 1.48
C MET A 13 12.67 -43.21 1.08
N ASP A 14 13.50 -44.12 1.59
CA ASP A 14 13.31 -45.56 1.44
C ASP A 14 12.17 -46.06 2.35
N VAL A 15 11.20 -46.74 1.78
CA VAL A 15 9.98 -47.25 2.42
C VAL A 15 9.93 -48.76 2.26
N ASP A 16 9.63 -49.44 3.36
CA ASP A 16 9.38 -50.87 3.35
C ASP A 16 8.01 -51.17 2.72
N PRO A 17 7.93 -51.90 1.59
CA PRO A 17 6.66 -52.21 0.92
C PRO A 17 5.70 -53.05 1.76
N GLU A 18 6.21 -53.78 2.77
CA GLU A 18 5.39 -54.63 3.64
C GLU A 18 4.74 -53.86 4.81
N ALA A 19 5.27 -52.69 5.17
CA ALA A 19 4.76 -51.85 6.26
C ALA A 19 4.83 -50.34 5.94
N PRO A 20 4.22 -49.86 4.84
CA PRO A 20 4.24 -48.45 4.47
C PRO A 20 3.33 -47.62 5.38
N ALA A 21 3.70 -46.35 5.62
CA ALA A 21 2.84 -45.42 6.36
C ALA A 21 1.63 -44.94 5.51
N GLY A 22 1.73 -45.05 4.18
CA GLY A 22 0.65 -44.78 3.23
C GLY A 22 0.87 -45.49 1.90
N ARG A 23 -0.22 -45.83 1.19
CA ARG A 23 -0.19 -46.49 -0.12
C ARG A 23 -1.25 -45.90 -1.04
N GLU A 24 -0.85 -45.52 -2.25
CA GLU A 24 -1.75 -44.97 -3.27
C GLU A 24 -1.53 -45.67 -4.61
N ALA A 25 -2.59 -45.96 -5.35
CA ALA A 25 -2.50 -46.54 -6.70
C ALA A 25 -2.72 -45.47 -7.76
N PHE A 26 -1.77 -45.29 -8.67
CA PHE A 26 -1.88 -44.34 -9.79
C PHE A 26 -1.37 -44.97 -11.09
N ARG A 27 -2.16 -44.88 -12.16
CA ARG A 27 -1.88 -45.47 -13.49
C ARG A 27 -1.51 -46.97 -13.46
N GLY A 28 -2.12 -47.74 -12.54
CA GLY A 28 -1.89 -49.18 -12.42
C GLY A 28 -0.64 -49.58 -11.62
N GLN A 29 0.11 -48.62 -11.08
CA GLN A 29 1.27 -48.86 -10.21
C GLN A 29 0.95 -48.44 -8.76
N SER A 30 1.40 -49.24 -7.78
CA SER A 30 1.30 -48.92 -6.35
C SER A 30 2.52 -48.10 -5.92
N TYR A 31 2.29 -46.93 -5.32
CA TYR A 31 3.31 -46.11 -4.69
C TYR A 31 3.19 -46.18 -3.17
N PHE A 32 4.34 -46.23 -2.50
CA PHE A 32 4.47 -46.35 -1.05
C PHE A 32 5.07 -45.07 -0.48
N PHE A 33 4.52 -44.61 0.65
CA PHE A 33 4.88 -43.32 1.25
C PHE A 33 5.38 -43.49 2.68
N CYS A 34 6.37 -42.67 3.05
CA CYS A 34 6.95 -42.66 4.39
C CYS A 34 6.02 -42.02 5.44
N SER A 35 5.04 -41.23 4.99
CA SER A 35 4.06 -40.56 5.86
C SER A 35 2.71 -40.34 5.15
N LYS A 36 1.64 -40.14 5.93
CA LYS A 36 0.33 -39.72 5.40
C LYS A 36 0.38 -38.37 4.69
N HIS A 37 1.27 -37.49 5.10
CA HIS A 37 1.47 -36.18 4.46
C HIS A 37 2.04 -36.31 3.04
N CYS A 38 2.99 -37.23 2.83
CA CYS A 38 3.52 -37.54 1.50
C CYS A 38 2.45 -38.18 0.61
N GLN A 39 1.63 -39.09 1.16
CA GLN A 39 0.49 -39.66 0.43
C GLN A 39 -0.51 -38.59 -0.02
N GLU A 40 -0.92 -37.69 0.88
CA GLU A 40 -1.86 -36.60 0.54
C GLU A 40 -1.29 -35.63 -0.50
N SER A 41 0.01 -35.31 -0.41
CA SER A 41 0.69 -34.45 -1.38
C SER A 41 0.73 -35.09 -2.77
N PHE A 42 1.03 -36.39 -2.83
CA PHE A 42 0.98 -37.15 -4.07
C PHE A 42 -0.43 -37.23 -4.64
N ARG A 43 -1.46 -37.45 -3.80
CA ARG A 43 -2.86 -37.51 -4.24
C ARG A 43 -3.36 -36.19 -4.83
N LYS A 44 -2.86 -35.05 -4.34
CA LYS A 44 -3.25 -33.72 -4.84
C LYS A 44 -2.67 -33.40 -6.22
N ASP A 45 -1.44 -33.79 -6.50
CA ASP A 45 -0.79 -33.51 -7.79
C ASP A 45 0.21 -34.63 -8.18
N PRO A 46 -0.27 -35.80 -8.63
CA PRO A 46 0.58 -36.97 -8.89
C PRO A 46 1.58 -36.73 -10.03
N GLU A 47 1.19 -35.95 -11.05
CA GLU A 47 2.03 -35.73 -12.23
C GLU A 47 3.28 -34.92 -11.93
N LYS A 48 3.20 -33.97 -10.98
CA LYS A 48 4.33 -33.15 -10.55
C LYS A 48 5.48 -33.98 -9.97
N TYR A 49 5.15 -35.01 -9.19
CA TYR A 49 6.14 -35.87 -8.53
C TYR A 49 6.64 -37.01 -9.43
N LEU A 50 5.91 -37.32 -10.51
CA LEU A 50 6.32 -38.34 -11.48
C LEU A 50 7.14 -37.75 -12.64
N LYS A 51 6.95 -36.48 -13.01
CA LYS A 51 7.72 -35.80 -14.08
C LYS A 51 9.10 -35.33 -13.59
N THR A 52 9.20 -34.96 -12.32
CA THR A 52 10.46 -34.59 -11.69
C THR A 52 10.97 -35.82 -10.96
N GLY A 53 11.71 -36.71 -11.65
CA GLY A 53 12.36 -37.83 -11.00
C GLY A 53 13.24 -37.32 -9.85
N GLY A 54 12.74 -37.45 -8.61
CA GLY A 54 13.46 -37.20 -7.37
C GLY A 54 14.10 -35.81 -7.24
N MET A 55 13.32 -34.74 -7.14
CA MET A 55 13.78 -33.47 -6.56
C MET A 55 12.77 -32.94 -5.54
N GLY A 56 12.67 -33.65 -4.42
CA GLY A 56 12.19 -33.12 -3.14
C GLY A 56 13.41 -32.86 -2.25
N ALA A 57 13.56 -31.62 -1.81
CA ALA A 57 14.72 -31.08 -1.09
C ALA A 57 15.19 -31.97 0.08
N ALA A 58 16.35 -32.59 -0.08
CA ALA A 58 17.15 -33.14 1.00
C ALA A 58 18.29 -32.15 1.31
N HIS A 59 18.26 -31.56 2.51
CA HIS A 59 19.45 -30.99 3.13
C HIS A 59 20.28 -32.15 3.72
N GLY A 60 21.35 -32.49 3.02
CA GLY A 60 22.41 -33.44 3.40
C GLY A 60 23.68 -33.05 2.62
N PRO A 61 24.90 -33.24 3.19
CA PRO A 61 25.97 -32.26 3.15
C PRO A 61 26.55 -32.08 1.74
N ALA A 62 26.43 -30.86 1.21
CA ALA A 62 27.16 -30.42 0.03
C ALA A 62 28.60 -30.08 0.44
N GLN A 63 29.55 -30.81 -0.13
CA GLN A 63 30.96 -30.45 -0.14
C GLN A 63 31.12 -29.06 -0.78
N ALA A 64 31.46 -28.06 0.03
CA ALA A 64 31.79 -26.72 -0.44
C ALA A 64 33.27 -26.65 -0.80
N SER A 65 33.52 -26.63 -2.11
CA SER A 65 34.80 -26.23 -2.71
C SER A 65 35.11 -24.77 -2.37
N GLY A 66 36.18 -24.59 -1.57
CA GLY A 66 37.05 -23.42 -1.45
C GLY A 66 36.52 -22.03 -1.82
N ALA A 67 35.89 -21.34 -0.88
CA ALA A 67 35.85 -19.89 -0.85
C ALA A 67 36.52 -19.40 0.45
N ALA A 68 37.64 -18.69 0.29
CA ALA A 68 38.33 -18.01 1.38
C ALA A 68 37.47 -16.84 1.86
N GLY A 69 36.83 -17.00 3.00
CA GLY A 69 35.98 -16.00 3.64
C GLY A 69 35.90 -16.29 5.14
N LEU A 70 35.47 -15.32 5.93
CA LEU A 70 35.19 -15.48 7.35
C LEU A 70 33.90 -16.31 7.52
N TYR A 71 33.96 -17.36 8.32
CA TYR A 71 32.83 -18.20 8.70
C TYR A 71 32.53 -18.00 10.18
N PHE A 72 31.26 -17.95 10.53
CA PHE A 72 30.79 -17.73 11.89
C PHE A 72 29.93 -18.89 12.37
N CYS A 73 29.89 -19.11 13.69
CA CYS A 73 29.01 -20.09 14.31
C CYS A 73 27.66 -19.46 14.69
N PRO A 74 26.51 -19.97 14.22
CA PRO A 74 25.18 -19.43 14.56
C PRO A 74 24.85 -19.47 16.06
N MET A 75 25.45 -20.41 16.80
CA MET A 75 25.22 -20.61 18.24
C MET A 75 26.25 -19.90 19.12
N ASP A 76 27.45 -19.65 18.58
CA ASP A 76 28.56 -19.03 19.31
C ASP A 76 29.11 -17.85 18.49
N PRO A 77 28.49 -16.66 18.57
CA PRO A 77 28.85 -15.51 17.74
C PRO A 77 30.29 -15.01 17.92
N GLU A 78 30.96 -15.39 19.00
CA GLU A 78 32.37 -15.06 19.28
C GLU A 78 33.37 -15.90 18.47
N VAL A 79 32.91 -16.94 17.78
CA VAL A 79 33.76 -17.87 17.03
C VAL A 79 33.72 -17.52 15.54
N GLU A 80 34.77 -16.84 15.08
CA GLU A 80 35.03 -16.50 13.68
C GLU A 80 36.30 -17.24 13.18
N GLN A 81 36.24 -17.87 12.01
CA GLN A 81 37.37 -18.60 11.42
C GLN A 81 37.49 -18.34 9.92
N GLU A 82 38.71 -18.36 9.39
CA GLU A 82 38.97 -18.29 7.95
C GLU A 82 38.86 -19.69 7.32
N GLY A 83 37.80 -19.91 6.55
CA GLY A 83 37.54 -21.16 5.84
C GLY A 83 36.47 -22.08 6.48
N PRO A 84 35.97 -23.06 5.72
CA PRO A 84 34.95 -23.97 6.19
C PRO A 84 35.50 -24.90 7.28
N GLY A 85 34.77 -25.04 8.38
CA GLY A 85 35.18 -25.84 9.54
C GLY A 85 34.03 -26.11 10.50
N THR A 86 34.33 -26.79 11.60
CA THR A 86 33.40 -27.03 12.71
C THR A 86 33.75 -26.16 13.90
N CYS A 87 32.74 -25.60 14.57
CA CYS A 87 32.91 -24.78 15.76
C CYS A 87 33.58 -25.58 16.90
N PRO A 88 34.66 -25.09 17.52
CA PRO A 88 35.35 -25.76 18.62
C PRO A 88 34.58 -25.76 19.94
N LYS A 89 33.56 -24.90 20.10
CA LYS A 89 32.71 -24.86 21.30
C LYS A 89 31.55 -25.85 21.21
N CYS A 90 30.79 -25.83 20.12
CA CYS A 90 29.55 -26.60 20.00
C CYS A 90 29.58 -27.72 18.95
N GLY A 91 30.66 -27.84 18.17
CA GLY A 91 30.82 -28.89 17.14
C GLY A 91 30.00 -28.69 15.87
N MET A 92 29.24 -27.59 15.75
CA MET A 92 28.37 -27.31 14.61
C MET A 92 29.16 -26.77 13.40
N ALA A 93 28.70 -27.05 12.17
CA ALA A 93 29.35 -26.54 10.96
C ALA A 93 29.26 -25.01 10.87
N LEU A 94 30.39 -24.36 10.63
CA LEU A 94 30.47 -22.90 10.49
C LEU A 94 29.82 -22.48 9.17
N GLN A 95 29.09 -21.37 9.19
CA GLN A 95 28.40 -20.83 8.02
C GLN A 95 29.18 -19.65 7.45
N PRO A 96 29.22 -19.49 6.10
CA PRO A 96 29.88 -18.36 5.49
C PRO A 96 29.17 -17.07 5.92
N ALA A 97 29.95 -16.07 6.36
CA ALA A 97 29.43 -14.74 6.63
C ALA A 97 28.92 -14.13 5.32
N GLN A 98 27.65 -14.36 5.01
CA GLN A 98 26.98 -13.60 3.96
C GLN A 98 26.87 -12.17 4.45
N PRO A 99 27.22 -11.16 3.63
CA PRO A 99 26.95 -9.77 3.96
C PRO A 99 25.42 -9.57 3.97
N HIS A 100 24.80 -9.74 5.13
CA HIS A 100 23.39 -9.42 5.32
C HIS A 100 23.25 -7.89 5.27
N ILE A 101 22.72 -7.37 4.16
CA ILE A 101 22.21 -6.02 4.08
C ILE A 101 20.98 -5.97 5.01
N ALA A 102 21.10 -5.28 6.13
CA ALA A 102 19.99 -5.08 7.06
C ALA A 102 18.80 -4.41 6.32
N PRO A 103 17.55 -4.80 6.59
CA PRO A 103 16.40 -4.08 6.06
C PRO A 103 16.44 -2.66 6.63
N THR A 104 16.61 -1.66 5.77
CA THR A 104 16.47 -0.26 6.16
C THR A 104 15.04 -0.06 6.65
N LYS A 105 14.90 0.19 7.96
CA LYS A 105 13.62 0.52 8.59
C LYS A 105 13.03 1.73 7.86
N ILE A 106 11.87 1.56 7.22
CA ILE A 106 11.20 2.62 6.47
C ILE A 106 10.65 3.62 7.50
N GLU A 107 11.35 4.73 7.68
CA GLU A 107 10.88 5.86 8.47
C GLU A 107 9.94 6.73 7.61
N TYR A 108 8.88 7.28 8.20
CA TYR A 108 7.90 8.16 7.58
C TYR A 108 7.98 9.55 8.21
N THR A 109 7.95 10.61 7.41
CA THR A 109 8.02 12.01 7.88
C THR A 109 6.92 12.89 7.30
N CYS A 110 6.58 13.97 7.99
CA CYS A 110 5.60 14.93 7.50
C CYS A 110 6.30 15.99 6.62
N PRO A 111 5.83 16.23 5.38
CA PRO A 111 6.46 17.21 4.48
C PRO A 111 6.45 18.65 5.02
N MET A 112 5.48 18.98 5.90
CA MET A 112 5.38 20.30 6.53
C MET A 112 6.05 20.36 7.90
N HIS A 113 6.30 19.22 8.55
CA HIS A 113 6.89 19.13 9.89
C HIS A 113 7.95 18.03 9.89
N PRO A 114 9.17 18.31 9.36
CA PRO A 114 10.23 17.32 9.21
C PRO A 114 10.68 16.68 10.54
N GLU A 115 10.42 17.37 11.65
CA GLU A 115 10.67 16.91 13.02
C GLU A 115 9.82 15.69 13.41
N ILE A 116 8.71 15.45 12.70
CA ILE A 116 7.86 14.28 12.92
C ILE A 116 8.42 13.11 12.11
N ILE A 117 8.97 12.12 12.80
CA ILE A 117 9.43 10.84 12.24
C ILE A 117 8.65 9.71 12.91
N ARG A 118 8.08 8.80 12.12
CA ARG A 118 7.35 7.61 12.59
C ARG A 118 7.74 6.36 11.82
N ASP A 119 7.62 5.21 12.46
CA ASP A 119 7.96 3.90 11.86
C ASP A 119 6.82 3.30 11.01
N ALA A 120 5.70 4.01 10.84
CA ALA A 120 4.50 3.50 10.18
C ALA A 120 3.77 4.60 9.39
N PRO A 121 3.06 4.25 8.30
CA PRO A 121 2.21 5.18 7.58
C PRO A 121 1.08 5.68 8.50
N GLY A 122 0.68 6.93 8.31
CA GLY A 122 -0.33 7.56 9.15
C GLY A 122 -0.44 9.05 8.89
N ASN A 123 -1.14 9.74 9.77
CA ASN A 123 -1.32 11.19 9.67
C ASN A 123 -0.43 11.92 10.67
N CYS A 124 0.09 13.07 10.26
CA CYS A 124 0.86 13.97 11.11
C CYS A 124 0.01 14.47 12.28
N PRO A 125 0.49 14.39 13.52
CA PRO A 125 -0.25 14.87 14.69
C PRO A 125 -0.40 16.40 14.73
N ILE A 126 0.45 17.14 14.01
CA ILE A 126 0.43 18.61 14.03
C ILE A 126 -0.54 19.16 12.99
N CYS A 127 -0.36 18.81 11.72
CA CYS A 127 -1.14 19.37 10.61
C CYS A 127 -2.17 18.40 10.01
N GLY A 128 -2.17 17.13 10.40
CA GLY A 128 -3.10 16.13 9.88
C GLY A 128 -2.84 15.67 8.44
N MET A 129 -1.73 16.09 7.80
CA MET A 129 -1.32 15.55 6.49
C MET A 129 -0.77 14.12 6.62
N ALA A 130 -0.91 13.31 5.57
CA ALA A 130 -0.30 11.98 5.52
C ALA A 130 1.23 12.05 5.63
N LEU A 131 1.83 11.07 6.29
CA LEU A 131 3.28 10.91 6.43
C LEU A 131 3.84 10.22 5.18
N GLU A 132 4.93 10.75 4.63
CA GLU A 132 5.61 10.23 3.44
C GLU A 132 6.87 9.46 3.86
N PRO A 133 7.20 8.32 3.21
CA PRO A 133 8.40 7.55 3.54
C PRO A 133 9.67 8.36 3.24
N ARG A 134 10.56 8.43 4.23
CA ARG A 134 11.87 9.09 4.22
C ARG A 134 12.91 8.31 3.42
N THR A 135 12.76 6.99 3.33
CA THR A 135 13.62 6.13 2.52
C THR A 135 13.07 6.04 1.10
N VAL A 136 13.85 6.56 0.15
CA VAL A 136 13.53 6.52 -1.28
C VAL A 136 13.76 5.11 -1.80
N GLU A 137 12.73 4.25 -1.74
CA GLU A 137 12.75 3.03 -2.53
C GLU A 137 12.75 3.40 -4.03
N LEU A 138 13.69 2.82 -4.78
CA LEU A 138 13.90 3.04 -6.21
C LEU A 138 12.81 2.38 -7.09
N THR A 139 11.84 1.70 -6.47
CA THR A 139 10.68 1.12 -7.12
C THR A 139 9.60 2.17 -7.30
N GLU A 140 9.10 2.30 -8.53
CA GLU A 140 7.92 3.12 -8.86
C GLU A 140 6.67 2.45 -8.32
N GLU A 141 6.38 2.61 -7.03
CA GLU A 141 5.04 2.33 -6.52
C GLU A 141 4.13 3.54 -6.81
N GLU A 142 3.09 3.32 -7.62
CA GLU A 142 2.06 4.33 -7.87
C GLU A 142 1.44 4.78 -6.55
N ASN A 143 1.53 6.07 -6.25
CA ASN A 143 1.04 6.63 -5.00
C ASN A 143 -0.48 6.34 -4.83
N PRO A 144 -0.89 5.44 -3.93
CA PRO A 144 -2.29 5.03 -3.79
C PRO A 144 -3.18 6.20 -3.34
N GLU A 145 -2.62 7.20 -2.66
CA GLU A 145 -3.35 8.40 -2.23
C GLU A 145 -3.72 9.30 -3.42
N LEU A 146 -2.81 9.46 -4.39
CA LEU A 146 -3.09 10.21 -5.62
C LEU A 146 -4.29 9.60 -6.35
N ARG A 147 -4.35 8.26 -6.41
CA ARG A 147 -5.46 7.54 -7.04
C ARG A 147 -6.77 7.73 -6.27
N ASP A 148 -6.76 7.63 -4.94
CA ASP A 148 -7.95 7.85 -4.13
C ASP A 148 -8.48 9.28 -4.27
N MET A 149 -7.60 10.28 -4.16
CA MET A 149 -7.98 11.70 -4.29
C MET A 149 -8.45 12.04 -5.71
N SER A 150 -7.81 11.47 -6.73
CA SER A 150 -8.24 11.65 -8.13
C SER A 150 -9.61 11.03 -8.38
N ARG A 151 -9.90 9.85 -7.82
CA ARG A 151 -11.22 9.22 -7.93
C ARG A 151 -12.29 10.07 -7.24
N ARG A 152 -12.03 10.55 -6.02
CA ARG A 152 -12.94 11.45 -5.30
C ARG A 152 -13.18 12.74 -6.08
N PHE A 153 -12.13 13.33 -6.65
CA PHE A 153 -12.22 14.52 -7.49
C PHE A 153 -13.14 14.30 -8.69
N TRP A 154 -12.92 13.24 -9.47
CA TRP A 154 -13.72 12.97 -10.66
C TRP A 154 -15.19 12.67 -10.34
N VAL A 155 -15.45 11.89 -9.29
CA VAL A 155 -16.83 11.68 -8.79
C VAL A 155 -17.43 13.02 -8.33
N GLY A 156 -16.65 13.84 -7.63
CA GLY A 156 -17.02 15.19 -7.22
C GLY A 156 -17.46 16.05 -8.40
N VAL A 157 -16.65 16.13 -9.46
CA VAL A 157 -16.95 16.88 -10.69
C VAL A 157 -18.23 16.40 -11.35
N VAL A 158 -18.37 15.07 -11.53
CA VAL A 158 -19.54 14.48 -12.21
C VAL A 158 -20.84 14.78 -11.46
N LEU A 159 -20.81 14.89 -10.14
CA LEU A 159 -21.99 15.18 -9.32
C LEU A 159 -22.20 16.69 -9.08
N SER A 160 -21.12 17.46 -8.90
CA SER A 160 -21.18 18.90 -8.64
C SER A 160 -21.50 19.71 -9.89
N LEU A 161 -21.10 19.25 -11.08
CA LEU A 161 -21.37 19.97 -12.33
C LEU A 161 -22.87 20.02 -12.66
N PRO A 162 -23.63 18.90 -12.67
CA PRO A 162 -25.09 18.96 -12.82
C PRO A 162 -25.73 19.81 -11.72
N LEU A 163 -25.26 19.67 -10.48
CA LEU A 163 -25.80 20.42 -9.36
C LEU A 163 -25.59 21.94 -9.49
N LEU A 164 -24.42 22.38 -9.99
CA LEU A 164 -24.15 23.76 -10.35
C LEU A 164 -25.11 24.26 -11.45
N VAL A 165 -25.33 23.43 -12.48
CA VAL A 165 -26.28 23.74 -13.56
C VAL A 165 -27.71 23.85 -13.03
N LEU A 166 -28.12 23.00 -12.07
CA LEU A 166 -29.44 23.07 -11.46
C LEU A 166 -29.61 24.34 -10.60
N ALA A 167 -28.58 24.72 -9.82
CA ALA A 167 -28.61 25.90 -8.98
C ALA A 167 -28.59 27.21 -9.79
N MET A 168 -27.72 27.31 -10.80
CA MET A 168 -27.62 28.49 -11.67
C MET A 168 -28.67 28.54 -12.77
N GLY A 169 -29.26 27.41 -13.14
CA GLY A 169 -30.28 27.30 -14.17
C GLY A 169 -31.55 28.09 -13.86
N GLU A 170 -31.81 28.38 -12.58
CA GLU A 170 -32.93 29.22 -12.15
C GLU A 170 -32.79 30.69 -12.56
N MET A 171 -31.56 31.17 -12.76
CA MET A 171 -31.29 32.54 -13.18
C MET A 171 -31.20 32.70 -14.70
N ILE A 172 -31.14 31.60 -15.46
CA ILE A 172 -30.98 31.63 -16.92
C ILE A 172 -32.34 31.42 -17.59
N PRO A 173 -32.91 32.42 -18.29
CA PRO A 173 -34.24 32.31 -18.92
C PRO A 173 -34.36 31.12 -19.89
N ALA A 174 -33.27 30.77 -20.59
CA ALA A 174 -33.20 29.66 -21.54
C ALA A 174 -33.34 28.27 -20.87
N LEU A 175 -32.98 28.15 -19.59
CA LEU A 175 -33.11 26.92 -18.80
C LEU A 175 -34.41 26.89 -17.97
N GLY A 176 -35.29 27.90 -18.10
CA GLY A 176 -36.55 27.96 -17.37
C GLY A 176 -37.51 26.79 -17.60
N PHE A 177 -37.29 25.97 -18.64
CA PHE A 177 -38.03 24.73 -18.84
C PHE A 177 -37.72 23.68 -17.76
N LEU A 178 -36.53 23.67 -17.15
CA LEU A 178 -36.17 22.76 -16.05
C LEU A 178 -37.15 22.88 -14.88
N ARG A 179 -37.60 24.11 -14.56
CA ARG A 179 -38.59 24.37 -13.51
C ARG A 179 -39.98 23.79 -13.81
N ARG A 180 -40.27 23.48 -15.07
CA ARG A 180 -41.55 22.84 -15.46
C ARG A 180 -41.50 21.32 -15.37
N LEU A 181 -40.31 20.72 -15.31
CA LEU A 181 -40.16 19.26 -15.23
C LEU A 181 -40.45 18.72 -13.83
N LEU A 182 -40.06 19.43 -12.76
CA LEU A 182 -40.17 18.95 -11.38
C LEU A 182 -40.83 19.99 -10.46
N PRO A 183 -41.73 19.58 -9.52
CA PRO A 183 -42.24 20.46 -8.48
C PRO A 183 -41.14 20.97 -7.53
N PRO A 184 -41.28 22.16 -6.91
CA PRO A 184 -40.27 22.76 -6.04
C PRO A 184 -39.65 21.86 -4.95
N PRO A 185 -40.41 21.04 -4.18
CA PRO A 185 -39.81 20.19 -3.14
C PRO A 185 -38.93 19.08 -3.71
N TRP A 186 -39.22 18.60 -4.92
CA TRP A 186 -38.40 17.59 -5.58
C TRP A 186 -37.05 18.16 -6.04
N TRP A 187 -36.98 19.45 -6.34
CA TRP A 187 -35.74 20.11 -6.74
C TRP A 187 -34.70 20.09 -5.61
N ASN A 188 -35.11 20.44 -4.39
CA ASN A 188 -34.23 20.42 -3.22
C ASN A 188 -33.77 18.99 -2.88
N LEU A 189 -34.63 17.99 -3.07
CA LEU A 189 -34.27 16.58 -2.87
C LEU A 189 -33.26 16.07 -3.91
N VAL A 190 -33.39 16.49 -5.17
CA VAL A 190 -32.40 16.17 -6.21
C VAL A 190 -31.05 16.82 -5.88
N GLN A 191 -31.05 18.09 -5.47
CA GLN A 191 -29.83 18.77 -5.05
C GLN A 191 -29.19 18.09 -3.83
N LEU A 192 -29.99 17.74 -2.82
CA LEU A 192 -29.52 16.96 -1.67
C LEU A 192 -28.90 15.64 -2.12
N GLY A 193 -29.58 14.88 -2.99
CA GLY A 193 -29.10 13.58 -3.49
C GLY A 193 -27.78 13.66 -4.23
N LEU A 194 -27.55 14.72 -5.01
CA LEU A 194 -26.29 14.96 -5.73
C LEU A 194 -25.18 15.50 -4.82
N ALA A 195 -25.51 16.38 -3.87
CA ALA A 195 -24.51 16.98 -2.97
C ALA A 195 -24.05 16.02 -1.86
N THR A 196 -24.92 15.13 -1.38
CA THR A 196 -24.63 14.23 -0.25
C THR A 196 -23.37 13.38 -0.49
N PRO A 197 -23.18 12.68 -1.63
CA PRO A 197 -21.97 11.90 -1.87
C PRO A 197 -20.73 12.78 -2.01
N VAL A 198 -20.86 13.98 -2.59
CA VAL A 198 -19.73 14.90 -2.75
C VAL A 198 -19.26 15.39 -1.39
N VAL A 199 -20.18 15.89 -0.56
CA VAL A 199 -19.85 16.48 0.74
C VAL A 199 -19.46 15.40 1.75
N LEU A 200 -20.28 14.36 1.93
CA LEU A 200 -20.04 13.37 2.99
C LEU A 200 -18.95 12.37 2.64
N TRP A 201 -18.90 11.84 1.41
CA TRP A 201 -17.89 10.85 1.01
C TRP A 201 -16.65 11.51 0.39
N GLY A 202 -16.83 12.44 -0.54
CA GLY A 202 -15.73 13.20 -1.15
C GLY A 202 -15.02 14.10 -0.13
N GLY A 203 -15.79 14.80 0.70
CA GLY A 203 -15.28 15.71 1.73
C GLY A 203 -14.87 15.05 3.04
N TRP A 204 -15.09 13.74 3.23
CA TRP A 204 -14.73 13.02 4.47
C TRP A 204 -13.30 13.31 4.98
N PRO A 205 -12.24 13.29 4.13
CA PRO A 205 -10.88 13.54 4.59
C PRO A 205 -10.66 14.97 5.08
N PHE A 206 -11.48 15.93 4.65
CA PHE A 206 -11.42 17.32 5.12
C PHE A 206 -12.10 17.46 6.48
N PHE A 207 -13.23 16.79 6.71
CA PHE A 207 -13.88 16.76 8.01
C PHE A 207 -13.00 16.09 9.07
N GLU A 208 -12.36 14.97 8.74
CA GLU A 208 -11.43 14.30 9.65
C GLU A 208 -10.24 15.20 10.02
N ARG A 209 -9.61 15.84 9.02
CA ARG A 209 -8.49 16.78 9.25
C ARG A 209 -8.92 18.03 10.01
N GLY A 210 -10.09 18.58 9.68
CA GLY A 210 -10.67 19.72 10.37
C GLY A 210 -10.98 19.40 11.84
N TRP A 211 -11.55 18.23 12.12
CA TRP A 211 -11.82 17.79 13.49
C TRP A 211 -10.54 17.65 14.31
N ARG A 212 -9.50 17.00 13.75
CA ARG A 212 -8.19 16.90 14.40
C ARG A 212 -7.56 18.27 14.67
N SER A 213 -7.66 19.20 13.72
CA SER A 213 -7.16 20.56 13.87
C SER A 213 -7.84 21.32 15.01
N VAL A 214 -9.15 21.13 15.18
CA VAL A 214 -9.91 21.70 16.31
C VAL A 214 -9.49 21.06 17.64
N VAL A 215 -9.41 19.73 17.69
CA VAL A 215 -8.99 18.99 18.90
C VAL A 215 -7.58 19.40 19.34
N ASN A 216 -6.65 19.54 18.39
CA ASN A 216 -5.27 19.92 18.65
C ASN A 216 -5.08 21.44 18.82
N ARG A 217 -6.16 22.24 18.75
CA ARG A 217 -6.16 23.71 18.83
C ARG A 217 -5.21 24.38 17.83
N SER A 218 -4.96 23.75 16.69
CA SER A 218 -4.08 24.23 15.62
C SER A 218 -4.89 24.57 14.37
N LEU A 219 -5.67 25.66 14.42
CA LEU A 219 -6.60 26.06 13.35
C LEU A 219 -5.87 26.22 12.01
N ASN A 220 -6.42 25.58 10.98
CA ASN A 220 -5.81 25.52 9.64
C ASN A 220 -6.87 25.62 8.52
N MET A 221 -6.41 25.55 7.26
CA MET A 221 -7.26 25.59 6.07
C MET A 221 -8.39 24.54 6.12
N PHE A 222 -8.11 23.32 6.60
CA PHE A 222 -9.12 22.25 6.68
C PHE A 222 -10.20 22.55 7.70
N THR A 223 -9.90 23.29 8.77
CA THR A 223 -10.92 23.75 9.72
C THR A 223 -11.90 24.70 9.06
N LEU A 224 -11.39 25.67 8.29
CA LEU A 224 -12.25 26.62 7.58
C LEU A 224 -13.12 25.91 6.53
N ILE A 225 -12.53 24.99 5.77
CA ILE A 225 -13.26 24.21 4.76
C ILE A 225 -14.34 23.35 5.42
N ALA A 226 -13.98 22.57 6.44
CA ALA A 226 -14.92 21.69 7.13
C ALA A 226 -16.06 22.48 7.79
N LEU A 227 -15.76 23.62 8.40
CA LEU A 227 -16.79 24.49 8.98
C LEU A 227 -17.70 25.08 7.90
N GLY A 228 -17.13 25.65 6.84
CA GLY A 228 -17.90 26.29 5.77
C GLY A 228 -18.81 25.32 5.03
N THR A 229 -18.27 24.20 4.55
CA THR A 229 -19.05 23.20 3.81
C THR A 229 -20.02 22.44 4.72
N GLY A 230 -19.62 22.18 5.97
CA GLY A 230 -20.47 21.55 6.97
C GLY A 230 -21.67 22.42 7.35
N VAL A 231 -21.46 23.71 7.64
CA VAL A 231 -22.54 24.65 7.96
C VAL A 231 -23.46 24.85 6.75
N ALA A 232 -22.91 25.05 5.55
CA ALA A 232 -23.71 25.18 4.34
C ALA A 232 -24.58 23.95 4.08
N TYR A 233 -24.02 22.75 4.25
CA TYR A 233 -24.75 21.50 4.08
C TYR A 233 -25.83 21.30 5.16
N LEU A 234 -25.50 21.52 6.43
CA LEU A 234 -26.47 21.40 7.54
C LEU A 234 -27.60 22.41 7.41
N TYR A 235 -27.30 23.67 7.09
CA TYR A 235 -28.30 24.69 6.82
C TYR A 235 -29.24 24.22 5.70
N SER A 236 -28.68 23.74 4.59
CA SER A 236 -29.45 23.30 3.43
C SER A 236 -30.33 22.09 3.74
N LEU A 237 -29.84 21.19 4.60
CA LEU A 237 -30.59 20.04 5.10
C LEU A 237 -31.77 20.48 5.98
N ILE A 238 -31.56 21.42 6.90
CA ILE A 238 -32.63 21.99 7.72
C ILE A 238 -33.64 22.76 6.87
N ALA A 239 -33.18 23.55 5.90
CA ALA A 239 -34.03 24.27 4.93
C ALA A 239 -34.89 23.33 4.09
N THR A 240 -34.37 22.14 3.75
CA THR A 240 -35.08 21.13 2.95
C THR A 240 -36.16 20.40 3.75
N PHE A 241 -35.86 19.95 4.97
CA PHE A 241 -36.78 19.12 5.76
C PHE A 241 -37.67 19.92 6.74
N PHE A 242 -37.21 21.07 7.20
CA PHE A 242 -37.90 21.89 8.21
C PHE A 242 -38.04 23.36 7.77
N PRO A 243 -38.65 23.66 6.61
CA PRO A 243 -38.79 25.04 6.11
C PRO A 243 -39.66 25.93 7.02
N GLN A 244 -40.49 25.34 7.88
CA GLN A 244 -41.38 26.07 8.80
C GLN A 244 -40.65 26.76 9.96
N ILE A 245 -39.41 26.35 10.27
CA ILE A 245 -38.58 26.99 11.30
C ILE A 245 -38.16 28.40 10.83
N PHE A 246 -38.11 28.62 9.52
CA PHE A 246 -37.71 29.90 8.95
C PHE A 246 -38.87 30.90 8.91
N PRO A 247 -38.61 32.20 9.21
CA PRO A 247 -39.60 33.25 9.09
C PRO A 247 -40.20 33.30 7.67
N ALA A 248 -41.44 33.78 7.55
CA ALA A 248 -42.12 33.87 6.24
C ALA A 248 -41.36 34.74 5.23
N SER A 249 -40.56 35.71 5.68
CA SER A 249 -39.72 36.56 4.83
C SER A 249 -38.57 35.82 4.14
N PHE A 250 -38.16 34.66 4.67
CA PHE A 250 -37.09 33.82 4.10
C PHE A 250 -37.63 32.66 3.26
N ARG A 251 -38.95 32.55 3.12
CA ARG A 251 -39.62 31.52 2.31
C ARG A 251 -40.01 32.11 0.95
N GLY A 252 -39.73 31.36 -0.10
CA GLY A 252 -40.15 31.65 -1.47
C GLY A 252 -41.67 31.53 -1.65
N HIS A 253 -42.12 31.76 -2.87
CA HIS A 253 -43.55 31.80 -3.21
C HIS A 253 -44.29 30.47 -2.93
N HIS A 254 -43.60 29.34 -2.86
CA HIS A 254 -44.18 28.03 -2.56
C HIS A 254 -43.77 27.48 -1.18
N GLY A 255 -43.24 28.33 -0.29
CA GLY A 255 -42.83 27.95 1.06
C GLY A 255 -41.45 27.29 1.15
N GLU A 256 -40.69 27.26 0.06
CA GLU A 256 -39.32 26.77 -0.03
C GLU A 256 -38.31 27.76 0.55
N VAL A 257 -37.24 27.26 1.15
CA VAL A 257 -36.13 28.08 1.63
C VAL A 257 -34.94 27.86 0.67
N PRO A 258 -34.23 28.93 0.25
CA PRO A 258 -33.03 28.80 -0.58
C PRO A 258 -32.00 27.89 0.07
N VAL A 259 -31.37 27.02 -0.72
CA VAL A 259 -30.37 26.05 -0.25
C VAL A 259 -28.98 26.36 -0.82
N TYR A 260 -27.95 25.88 -0.14
CA TYR A 260 -26.52 26.08 -0.46
C TYR A 260 -25.80 24.75 -0.69
N PHE A 261 -26.51 23.73 -1.18
CA PHE A 261 -25.90 22.45 -1.55
C PHE A 261 -24.83 22.62 -2.64
N GLU A 262 -25.03 23.58 -3.55
CA GLU A 262 -24.06 23.94 -4.60
C GLU A 262 -22.76 24.48 -4.03
N ALA A 263 -22.83 25.49 -3.16
CA ALA A 263 -21.65 26.06 -2.54
C ALA A 263 -20.84 24.98 -1.80
N ALA A 264 -21.51 24.12 -1.03
CA ALA A 264 -20.84 23.04 -0.29
C ALA A 264 -20.15 22.03 -1.24
N ALA A 265 -20.87 21.55 -2.27
CA ALA A 265 -20.34 20.55 -3.20
C ALA A 265 -19.20 21.12 -4.07
N VAL A 266 -19.35 22.33 -4.60
CA VAL A 266 -18.34 22.98 -5.45
C VAL A 266 -17.06 23.27 -4.66
N ILE A 267 -17.18 23.79 -3.42
CA ILE A 267 -16.02 24.01 -2.56
C ILE A 267 -15.27 22.68 -2.33
N VAL A 268 -15.98 21.60 -1.98
CA VAL A 268 -15.34 20.28 -1.78
C VAL A 268 -14.63 19.81 -3.05
N THR A 269 -15.26 19.92 -4.22
CA THR A 269 -14.68 19.51 -5.51
C THR A 269 -13.42 20.33 -5.85
N LEU A 270 -13.44 21.66 -5.64
CA LEU A 270 -12.29 22.53 -5.91
C LEU A 270 -11.13 22.27 -4.95
N VAL A 271 -11.42 21.97 -3.68
CA VAL A 271 -10.38 21.59 -2.71
C VAL A 271 -9.76 20.23 -3.09
N LEU A 272 -10.57 19.26 -3.53
CA LEU A 272 -10.06 17.98 -4.04
C LEU A 272 -9.15 18.19 -5.26
N LEU A 273 -9.52 19.09 -6.17
CA LEU A 273 -8.65 19.46 -7.30
C LEU A 273 -7.30 20.00 -6.81
N GLY A 274 -7.31 20.91 -5.83
CA GLY A 274 -6.09 21.46 -5.23
C GLY A 274 -5.18 20.36 -4.66
N GLN A 275 -5.75 19.40 -3.93
CA GLN A 275 -4.99 18.26 -3.39
C GLN A 275 -4.42 17.35 -4.48
N VAL A 276 -5.17 17.11 -5.56
CA VAL A 276 -4.68 16.33 -6.71
C VAL A 276 -3.50 17.03 -7.39
N LEU A 277 -3.60 18.35 -7.60
CA LEU A 277 -2.52 19.14 -8.19
C LEU A 277 -1.28 19.17 -7.29
N GLU A 278 -1.47 19.34 -5.97
CA GLU A 278 -0.39 19.34 -4.98
C GLU A 278 0.35 18.00 -4.97
N LEU A 279 -0.37 16.88 -4.85
CA LEU A 279 0.21 15.53 -4.84
C LEU A 279 0.89 15.20 -6.16
N ARG A 280 0.33 15.62 -7.30
CA ARG A 280 0.93 15.41 -8.62
C ARG A 280 2.24 16.19 -8.78
N ALA A 281 2.28 17.44 -8.34
CA ALA A 281 3.48 18.26 -8.38
C ALA A 281 4.60 17.67 -7.50
N ARG A 282 4.27 17.24 -6.28
CA ARG A 282 5.23 16.57 -5.38
C ARG A 282 5.73 15.24 -5.93
N GLY A 283 4.84 14.44 -6.52
CA GLY A 283 5.22 13.17 -7.16
C GLY A 283 6.25 13.36 -8.28
N GLN A 284 6.09 14.38 -9.13
CA GLN A 284 7.02 14.68 -10.23
C GLN A 284 8.41 15.10 -9.76
N THR A 285 8.49 15.92 -8.71
CA THR A 285 9.79 16.34 -8.15
C THR A 285 10.51 15.18 -7.48
N SER A 286 9.76 14.33 -6.76
CA SER A 286 10.31 13.15 -6.12
C SER A 286 10.85 12.15 -7.14
N SER A 287 10.14 11.88 -8.24
CA SER A 287 10.60 10.93 -9.27
C SER A 287 11.88 11.39 -9.97
N ALA A 288 12.02 12.69 -10.25
CA ALA A 288 13.25 13.25 -10.79
C ALA A 288 14.44 13.07 -9.82
N LEU A 289 14.23 13.29 -8.53
CA LEU A 289 15.26 13.03 -7.51
C LEU A 289 15.59 11.54 -7.40
N LYS A 290 14.58 10.65 -7.45
CA LYS A 290 14.80 9.18 -7.47
C LYS A 290 15.65 8.76 -8.67
N ALA A 291 15.38 9.32 -9.85
CA ALA A 291 16.13 9.01 -11.06
C ALA A 291 17.62 9.40 -10.91
N LEU A 292 17.90 10.57 -10.33
CA LEU A 292 19.28 11.00 -10.05
C LEU A 292 19.98 10.07 -9.03
N LEU A 293 19.29 9.68 -7.95
CA LEU A 293 19.83 8.75 -6.95
C LEU A 293 20.03 7.33 -7.52
N GLY A 294 19.18 6.92 -8.46
CA GLY A 294 19.29 5.63 -9.16
C GLY A 294 20.48 5.54 -10.11
N LEU A 295 21.05 6.67 -10.56
CA LEU A 295 22.25 6.71 -11.38
C LEU A 295 23.55 6.47 -10.57
N ALA A 296 23.48 6.51 -9.23
CA ALA A 296 24.64 6.20 -8.40
C ALA A 296 25.00 4.69 -8.55
N PRO A 297 26.23 4.36 -8.99
CA PRO A 297 26.63 2.97 -9.17
C PRO A 297 26.66 2.22 -7.84
N LYS A 298 26.11 1.02 -7.81
CA LYS A 298 26.09 0.17 -6.59
C LYS A 298 27.36 -0.65 -6.44
N THR A 299 28.06 -0.89 -7.54
CA THR A 299 29.29 -1.69 -7.61
C THR A 299 30.42 -0.89 -8.27
N ALA A 300 31.64 -1.26 -7.93
CA ALA A 300 32.87 -0.74 -8.52
C ALA A 300 33.80 -1.91 -8.86
N ILE A 301 34.59 -1.75 -9.91
CA ILE A 301 35.64 -2.72 -10.26
C ILE A 301 36.94 -2.23 -9.60
N ARG A 302 37.48 -3.04 -8.69
CA ARG A 302 38.77 -2.80 -8.03
C ARG A 302 39.86 -3.59 -8.74
N VAL A 303 40.91 -2.88 -9.15
CA VAL A 303 42.14 -3.47 -9.72
C VAL A 303 43.18 -3.59 -8.61
N ASP A 304 43.75 -4.77 -8.41
CA ASP A 304 44.84 -4.99 -7.45
C ASP A 304 46.23 -4.66 -8.05
N LEU A 305 47.28 -4.65 -7.21
CA LEU A 305 48.66 -4.41 -7.65
C LEU A 305 49.20 -5.47 -8.65
N SER A 306 48.50 -6.60 -8.76
CA SER A 306 48.80 -7.73 -9.64
C SER A 306 48.13 -7.58 -11.02
N GLY A 307 47.25 -6.59 -11.20
CA GLY A 307 46.44 -6.39 -12.40
C GLY A 307 45.15 -7.22 -12.45
N ARG A 308 44.72 -7.83 -11.33
CA ARG A 308 43.48 -8.61 -11.23
C ARG A 308 42.29 -7.70 -10.90
N GLU A 309 41.21 -7.86 -11.67
CA GLU A 309 39.96 -7.11 -11.49
C GLU A 309 38.98 -7.88 -10.57
N THR A 310 38.39 -7.18 -9.60
CA THR A 310 37.37 -7.73 -8.68
C THR A 310 36.22 -6.75 -8.54
N GLU A 311 34.99 -7.22 -8.79
CA GLU A 311 33.80 -6.41 -8.53
C GLU A 311 33.50 -6.37 -7.03
N ILE A 312 33.39 -5.17 -6.48
CA ILE A 312 33.11 -4.93 -5.06
C ILE A 312 31.95 -3.93 -4.91
N PRO A 313 31.15 -4.01 -3.84
CA PRO A 313 30.15 -2.99 -3.52
C PRO A 313 30.81 -1.61 -3.33
N LEU A 314 30.16 -0.53 -3.79
CA LEU A 314 30.69 0.83 -3.69
C LEU A 314 31.05 1.21 -2.24
N ALA A 315 30.29 0.71 -1.26
CA ALA A 315 30.53 0.95 0.16
C ALA A 315 31.89 0.41 0.68
N GLN A 316 32.52 -0.51 -0.05
CA GLN A 316 33.81 -1.10 0.31
C GLN A 316 35.00 -0.41 -0.38
N VAL A 317 34.74 0.63 -1.20
CA VAL A 317 35.79 1.41 -1.85
C VAL A 317 36.38 2.41 -0.86
N LEU A 318 37.69 2.31 -0.62
CA LEU A 318 38.44 3.28 0.19
C LEU A 318 39.24 4.23 -0.72
N PRO A 319 39.50 5.48 -0.29
CA PRO A 319 40.42 6.37 -1.00
C PRO A 319 41.81 5.74 -1.04
N GLY A 320 42.36 5.58 -2.25
CA GLY A 320 43.71 5.06 -2.51
C GLY A 320 44.68 6.19 -2.86
#